data_AF-A0A9E6BDX7-F1
#
_entry.id   AF-A0A9E6BDX7-F1
#
_cell.length_a   1.000
_cell.length_b   1.000
_cell.length_c   1.000
_cell.angle_alpha   90.00
_cell.angle_beta   90.00
_cell.angle_gamma   90.00
#
_symmetry.space_group_name_H-M   'P 1'
#
loop_
_entity.id
_entity.type
_entity.pdbx_description
1 polymer ?
#
loop_
_entity_poly.entity_id
_entity_poly.type
_entity_poly.pdbx_seq_one_letter_code
_entity_poly.pdbx_strand_id
1 'polypeptide(L)' 'MNLKGTQTEKNILTAFAGESQARNRYTFYASTAKKEGYVQISAIFEETANQEKEHAKRLFKLLQGGQVEIQADFPA' A
#
# COMPACT_ATOMS: atom_id res chain seq x y z
N MET A 1 16.63 -12.61 13.23
CA MET A 1 16.84 -11.19 13.61
C MET A 1 15.53 -10.67 14.20
N ASN A 2 15.58 -9.90 15.29
CA ASN A 2 14.41 -9.29 15.92
C ASN A 2 14.23 -7.87 15.36
N LEU A 3 13.03 -7.49 14.92
CA LEU A 3 12.77 -6.18 14.32
C LEU A 3 12.25 -5.17 15.35
N LYS A 4 11.76 -5.65 16.49
CA LYS A 4 11.09 -4.83 17.50
C LYS A 4 11.95 -3.66 17.97
N GLY A 5 11.41 -2.45 17.88
CA GLY A 5 12.06 -1.19 18.27
C GLY A 5 13.09 -0.64 17.27
N THR A 6 13.32 -1.33 16.15
CA THR A 6 14.31 -0.88 15.16
C THR A 6 13.73 0.15 14.20
N GLN A 7 14.61 0.91 13.53
CA GLN A 7 14.20 1.77 12.42
C GLN A 7 13.60 0.96 11.26
N THR A 8 14.05 -0.28 11.05
CA THR A 8 13.50 -1.16 10.02
C THR A 8 12.04 -1.52 10.29
N GLU A 9 11.65 -1.78 11.55
CA GLU A 9 10.24 -2.02 11.90
C GLU A 9 9.37 -0.81 11.57
N LYS A 10 9.82 0.40 11.92
CA LYS A 10 9.13 1.64 11.58
C LYS A 10 9.02 1.82 10.06
N ASN A 11 10.11 1.60 9.32
CA ASN A 11 10.12 1.72 7.87
C ASN A 11 9.17 0.71 7.21
N ILE A 12 9.10 -0.53 7.71
CA ILE A 12 8.17 -1.55 7.21
C ILE A 12 6.73 -1.13 7.46
N LEU A 13 6.40 -0.59 8.65
CA LEU A 13 5.05 -0.12 8.95
C LEU A 13 4.68 1.12 8.10
N THR A 14 5.62 2.06 7.91
CA THR A 14 5.42 3.22 7.02
C THR A 14 5.18 2.78 5.57
N ALA A 15 5.97 1.84 5.07
CA ALA A 15 5.77 1.28 3.74
C ALA A 15 4.41 0.57 3.63
N PHE A 16 4.05 -0.27 4.61
CA PHE A 16 2.73 -0.92 4.65
C PHE A 16 1.56 0.09 4.59
N ALA A 17 1.66 1.19 5.34
CA ALA A 17 0.66 2.25 5.30
C ALA A 17 0.62 2.95 3.92
N GLY A 18 1.78 3.20 3.31
CA GLY A 18 1.90 3.76 1.97
C GLY A 18 1.26 2.88 0.90
N GLU A 19 1.61 1.59 0.87
CA GLU A 19 1.06 0.63 -0.10
C GLU A 19 -0.45 0.44 0.07
N SER A 20 -0.94 0.48 1.31
CA SER A 20 -2.38 0.40 1.60
C SER A 20 -3.14 1.61 1.06
N GLN A 21 -2.57 2.81 1.16
CA GLN A 21 -3.16 4.01 0.56
C GLN A 21 -3.03 4.01 -0.97
N ALA A 22 -1.90 3.56 -1.52
CA ALA A 22 -1.68 3.44 -2.96
C ALA A 22 -2.72 2.52 -3.60
N ARG A 23 -2.96 1.34 -3.01
CA ARG A 23 -4.03 0.43 -3.44
C ARG A 23 -5.40 1.12 -3.55
N ASN A 24 -5.78 1.91 -2.54
CA ASN A 24 -7.06 2.62 -2.55
C ASN A 24 -7.10 3.68 -3.67
N ARG A 25 -6.05 4.49 -3.81
CA ARG A 25 -5.97 5.50 -4.88
C ARG A 25 -6.03 4.88 -6.27
N TYR A 26 -5.30 3.79 -6.52
CA TYR A 26 -5.36 3.08 -7.80
C TYR A 26 -6.74 2.47 -8.06
N THR A 27 -7.43 1.98 -7.03
CA THR A 27 -8.83 1.54 -7.18
C THR A 27 -9.74 2.70 -7.58
N PHE A 28 -9.55 3.89 -7.02
CA PHE A 28 -10.31 5.09 -7.43
C PHE A 28 -10.00 5.49 -8.87
N TYR A 29 -8.72 5.48 -9.26
CA TYR A 29 -8.31 5.80 -10.62
C TYR A 29 -8.82 4.78 -11.64
N ALA A 30 -8.86 3.49 -11.30
CA ALA A 30 -9.52 2.47 -12.12
C ALA A 30 -11.00 2.84 -12.37
N SER A 31 -11.74 3.20 -11.31
CA SER A 31 -13.13 3.62 -11.45
C SER A 31 -13.28 4.86 -12.33
N THR A 32 -12.41 5.85 -12.21
CA THR A 32 -12.44 7.07 -13.04
C THR A 32 -12.12 6.73 -14.51
N ALA A 33 -11.04 5.99 -14.77
CA ALA A 33 -10.65 5.57 -16.12
C ALA A 33 -11.78 4.80 -16.83
N LYS A 34 -12.50 3.94 -16.10
CA LYS A 34 -13.66 3.23 -16.64
C LYS A 34 -14.81 4.17 -17.02
N LYS A 35 -15.10 5.19 -16.19
CA LYS A 35 -16.15 6.20 -16.48
C LYS A 35 -15.82 7.04 -17.70
N GLU A 36 -14.53 7.30 -17.95
CA GLU A 36 -14.05 8.05 -19.11
C GLU A 36 -13.88 7.19 -20.39
N GLY A 37 -14.18 5.89 -20.32
CA GLY A 37 -14.12 4.98 -21.46
C GLY A 37 -12.75 4.33 -21.70
N TYR A 38 -11.75 4.60 -20.84
CA TYR A 38 -10.42 4.01 -20.93
C TYR A 38 -10.37 2.62 -20.26
N VAL A 39 -11.06 1.64 -20.85
CA VAL A 39 -11.23 0.31 -20.26
C VAL A 39 -9.90 -0.41 -19.99
N GLN A 40 -8.94 -0.35 -20.91
CA GLN A 40 -7.63 -0.99 -20.71
C GLN A 40 -6.84 -0.33 -19.56
N ILE A 41 -6.90 1.00 -19.45
CA ILE A 41 -6.22 1.75 -18.38
C ILE A 41 -6.88 1.44 -17.03
N SER A 42 -8.21 1.33 -16.98
CA SER A 42 -8.93 0.87 -15.79
C SER A 42 -8.43 -0.49 -15.33
N ALA A 43 -8.25 -1.45 -16.25
CA ALA A 43 -7.77 -2.79 -15.91
C ALA A 43 -6.34 -2.75 -15.38
N ILE A 44 -5.46 -1.91 -15.96
CA ILE A 44 -4.10 -1.73 -15.45
C ILE A 44 -4.11 -1.15 -14.03
N PHE A 45 -4.89 -0.10 -13.77
CA PHE A 45 -4.98 0.44 -12.40
C PHE A 45 -5.52 -0.57 -11.39
N GLU A 46 -6.49 -1.40 -11.77
CA GLU A 46 -7.01 -2.46 -10.90
C GLU A 46 -5.97 -3.56 -10.67
N GLU A 47 -5.21 -3.95 -11.69
CA GLU A 47 -4.08 -4.87 -11.55
C GLU A 47 -2.99 -4.29 -10.64
N THR A 48 -2.60 -3.03 -10.82
CA THR A 48 -1.62 -2.36 -9.95
C THR A 48 -2.12 -2.28 -8.51
N ALA A 49 -3.40 -1.97 -8.27
CA ALA A 49 -3.99 -2.01 -6.92
C ALA A 49 -3.87 -3.40 -6.27
N ASN A 50 -4.01 -4.47 -7.06
CA ASN A 50 -3.83 -5.84 -6.59
C ASN A 50 -2.35 -6.19 -6.35
N GLN A 51 -1.42 -5.62 -7.11
CA GLN A 51 0.02 -5.76 -6.85
C GLN A 51 0.39 -5.06 -5.54
N GLU A 52 -0.09 -3.84 -5.28
CA GLU A 52 0.18 -3.14 -4.01
C GLU A 52 -0.42 -3.86 -2.80
N LYS A 53 -1.56 -4.53 -2.98
CA LYS A 53 -2.10 -5.44 -1.95
C LYS A 53 -1.10 -6.54 -1.59
N GLU A 54 -0.44 -7.16 -2.58
CA GLU A 54 0.53 -8.22 -2.31
C GLU A 54 1.85 -7.66 -1.74
N HIS A 55 2.27 -6.45 -2.14
CA HIS A 55 3.38 -5.73 -1.50
C HIS A 55 3.07 -5.46 -0.01
N ALA A 56 1.93 -4.86 0.29
CA ALA A 56 1.46 -4.59 1.65
C ALA A 56 1.39 -5.88 2.48
N LYS A 57 0.83 -6.95 1.93
CA LYS A 57 0.74 -8.26 2.60
C LYS A 57 2.10 -8.86 2.89
N ARG A 58 3.08 -8.71 2.00
CA ARG A 58 4.45 -9.18 2.25
C ARG A 58 5.12 -8.38 3.37
N LEU A 59 4.98 -7.05 3.36
CA LEU A 59 5.52 -6.18 4.41
C LEU A 59 4.87 -6.46 5.76
N PHE A 60 3.54 -6.62 5.79
CA PHE A 60 2.80 -6.92 7.03
C PHE A 60 3.26 -8.23 7.67
N LYS A 61 3.57 -9.26 6.88
CA LYS A 61 4.11 -10.54 7.38
C LYS A 61 5.50 -10.42 8.03
N LEU A 62 6.24 -9.35 7.78
CA LEU A 62 7.53 -9.10 8.44
C LEU A 62 7.36 -8.50 9.85
N LEU A 63 6.22 -7.87 10.14
CA LEU A 63 5.94 -7.29 11.45
C LEU A 63 5.68 -8.39 12.49
N GLN A 64 6.15 -8.17 13.71
CA GLN A 64 6.11 -9.15 14.80
C GLN A 64 4.96 -8.91 15.78
N GLY A 65 4.02 -8.04 15.43
CA GLY A 65 2.88 -7.64 16.26
C GLY A 65 3.25 -6.63 17.35
N GLY A 66 2.24 -6.19 18.11
CA GLY A 66 2.38 -5.12 19.10
C GLY A 66 2.08 -3.73 18.51
N GLN A 67 2.37 -2.70 19.30
CA GLN A 67 2.17 -1.31 18.89
C GLN A 67 3.47 -0.72 18.37
N VAL A 68 3.40 -0.10 17.19
CA VAL A 68 4.50 0.65 16.59
C VAL A 68 3.90 1.97 16.12
N GLU A 69 4.50 3.07 16.55
CA GLU A 69 4.11 4.42 16.15
C GLU A 69 5.00 4.90 15.00
N ILE A 70 4.37 5.48 13.97
CA ILE A 70 5.04 6.09 12.83
C ILE A 70 4.53 7.52 12.65
N GLN A 71 5.43 8.41 12.22
CA GLN A 71 5.10 9.75 11.73
C GLN A 71 5.61 9.83 10.29
N ALA A 72 4.70 10.00 9.33
CA ALA A 72 5.03 10.04 7.92
C ALA A 72 4.00 10.89 7.17
N ASP A 73 4.46 11.59 6.15
CA ASP A 73 3.61 12.31 5.21
C ASP A 73 3.16 11.36 4.10
N PHE A 74 1.89 11.44 3.72
CA PHE A 74 1.33 10.65 2.63
C PHE A 74 0.65 11.56 1.60
N PRO A 75 0.66 11.19 0.31
CA PRO A 75 -0.02 11.96 -0.71
C PRO A 75 -1.54 11.89 -0.52
N ALA A 76 -2.16 13.07 -0.48
CA ALA A 76 -3.61 13.30 -0.39
C ALA A 76 -4.31 13.10 -1.74
#